data_AF-A0A2N3AW75-F1
#
_entry.id   AF-A0A2N3AW75-F1
#
_cell.length_a   1.000
_cell.length_b   1.000
_cell.length_c   1.000
_cell.angle_alpha   90.00
_cell.angle_beta   90.00
_cell.angle_gamma   90.00
#
_symmetry.space_group_name_H-M   'P 1'
#
loop_
_entity.id
_entity.type
_entity.pdbx_description
1 polymer ?
#
loop_
_entity_poly.entity_id
_entity_poly.type
_entity_poly.pdbx_seq_one_letter_code
_entity_poly.pdbx_strand_id
1 'polypeptide(L)' 'QGAQVVDLDGPLLLTQDRAEGLIYDDRGAHPPSPELWG' A
#
# COMPACT_ATOMS: atom_id res chain seq x y z
N GLN A 1 0.33 7.11 -16.12
CA GLN A 1 -0.49 7.90 -15.18
C GLN A 1 -1.77 8.35 -15.89
N GLY A 2 -2.86 8.60 -15.15
CA GLY A 2 -4.14 9.03 -15.74
C GLY A 2 -5.39 8.24 -15.31
N ALA A 3 -5.30 7.41 -14.28
CA ALA A 3 -6.47 6.75 -13.70
C ALA A 3 -7.13 7.65 -12.66
N GLN A 4 -8.47 7.75 -12.69
CA GLN A 4 -9.24 8.49 -11.67
C GLN A 4 -9.37 7.70 -10.36
N VAL A 5 -9.31 6.37 -10.46
CA VAL A 5 -9.36 5.44 -9.33
C VAL A 5 -8.26 4.41 -9.55
N VAL A 6 -7.58 4.04 -8.47
CA VAL A 6 -6.59 2.97 -8.45
C VAL A 6 -6.95 2.04 -7.30
N ASP A 7 -6.95 0.75 -7.59
CA ASP A 7 -7.15 -0.29 -6.58
C ASP A 7 -5.79 -0.73 -6.03
N LEU A 8 -5.58 -0.55 -4.72
CA LEU A 8 -4.35 -0.85 -3.99
C LEU A 8 -4.63 -1.64 -2.71
N ASP A 9 -5.75 -2.36 -2.64
CA ASP A 9 -6.19 -3.04 -1.42
C ASP A 9 -5.60 -4.44 -1.21
N GLY A 10 -4.86 -4.97 -2.19
CA GLY A 10 -4.29 -6.32 -2.16
C GLY A 10 -3.61 -6.71 -0.83
N PRO A 11 -2.71 -5.88 -0.25
CA PRO A 11 -2.11 -6.15 1.06
C PRO A 11 -3.11 -6.31 2.21
N LEU A 12 -4.26 -5.63 2.17
CA LEU A 12 -5.31 -5.73 3.19
C LEU A 12 -6.06 -7.07 3.15
N LEU A 13 -5.92 -7.83 2.06
CA LEU A 13 -6.60 -9.11 1.85
C LEU A 13 -5.71 -10.31 2.18
N LEU A 14 -4.45 -10.07 2.55
CA LEU A 14 -3.51 -11.13 2.93
C LEU A 14 -3.69 -11.51 4.40
N THR A 15 -3.60 -12.80 4.70
CA THR A 15 -3.50 -13.28 6.10
C THR A 15 -2.25 -12.72 6.80
N GLN A 16 -1.18 -12.48 6.03
CA GLN A 16 0.05 -11.85 6.49
C GLN A 16 0.71 -11.14 5.30
N ASP A 17 0.95 -9.83 5.46
CA ASP A 17 1.81 -9.07 4.56
C ASP A 17 3.28 -9.11 5.06
N ARG A 18 4.19 -8.53 4.28
CA ARG A 18 5.59 -8.29 4.66
C ARG A 18 5.69 -7.43 5.93
N ALA A 19 6.84 -7.55 6.62
CA ALA A 19 7.10 -6.78 7.85
C ALA A 19 7.07 -5.25 7.62
N GLU A 20 7.72 -4.79 6.56
CA GLU A 20 7.72 -3.37 6.13
C GLU A 20 6.72 -3.19 4.98
N GLY A 21 5.42 -3.23 5.31
CA GLY A 21 4.31 -3.08 4.36
C GLY A 21 4.00 -1.64 4.00
N LEU A 22 3.10 -1.44 3.03
CA LEU A 22 2.52 -0.11 2.81
C LEU A 22 1.68 0.27 4.04
N ILE A 23 1.75 1.55 4.40
CA ILE A 23 0.91 2.08 5.48
C ILE A 23 -0.43 2.47 4.89
N TYR A 24 -1.51 2.07 5.56
CA TYR A 24 -2.88 2.42 5.24
C TYR A 24 -3.52 3.10 6.44
N ASP A 25 -4.22 4.22 6.20
CA ASP A 25 -5.06 4.89 7.19
C ASP A 25 -6.36 5.41 6.56
N ASP A 26 -7.08 6.28 7.28
CA ASP A 26 -8.32 6.90 6.83
C ASP A 26 -8.17 7.82 5.60
N ARG A 27 -6.92 8.18 5.23
CA ARG A 27 -6.58 8.95 4.04
C ARG A 27 -6.11 8.07 2.87
N GLY A 28 -6.06 6.76 3.06
CA GLY A 28 -5.71 5.77 2.05
C GLY A 28 -4.29 5.21 2.20
N ALA A 29 -3.70 4.80 1.07
CA ALA A 29 -2.36 4.23 1.02
C ALA A 29 -1.29 5.33 0.97
N HIS A 30 -0.24 5.18 1.78
CA HIS A 30 0.90 6.10 1.82
C HIS A 30 2.03 5.62 0.90
N PRO A 31 2.92 6.51 0.45
CA PRO A 31 4.11 6.11 -0.30
C PRO A 31 4.96 5.08 0.48
N PRO A 32 5.63 4.15 -0.22
CA PRO A 32 6.49 3.18 0.44
C PRO A 32 7.69 3.87 1.09
N SER A 33 8.17 3.30 2.19
CA SER A 33 9.50 3.63 2.70
C SER A 33 10.59 2.98 1.82
N PRO A 34 11.85 3.44 1.88
CA PRO A 34 12.96 2.83 1.14
C PRO A 34 13.23 1.37 1.52
N GLU A 35 12.89 0.96 2.73
CA GLU A 35 13.00 -0.42 3.20
C GLU A 35 12.01 -1.35 2.49
N LEU A 36 10.87 -0.81 2.03
CA LEU A 36 9.90 -1.53 1.23
C LEU A 36 10.25 -1.47 -0.26
N TRP A 37 10.34 -0.25 -0.81
CA TRP A 37 10.53 -0.03 -2.24
C TRP A 37 11.02 1.39 -2.52
N GLY A 38 12.08 1.52 -3.32
CA GLY A 38 12.80 2.77 -3.60
C GLY A 38 14.23 2.47 -3.99
#